data_AF-Q5TNL4-F1
#
_entry.id   AF-Q5TNL4-F1
#
_cell.length_a   1.000
_cell.length_b   1.000
_cell.length_c   1.000
_cell.angle_alpha   90.00
_cell.angle_beta   90.00
_cell.angle_gamma   90.00
#
_symmetry.space_group_name_H-M   'P 1'
#
loop_
_entity.id
_entity.type
_entity.pdbx_description
1 polymer ?
#
loop_
_entity_poly.entity_id
_entity_poly.type
_entity_poly.pdbx_seq_one_letter_code
_entity_poly.pdbx_strand_id
1 'polypeptide(L)'
;NMLIVLFSLLLFVSVTLQLMQIDFERLEQLAGFDIYNSSLRVRKYNRTAVAINGTIELMVPLNESVMISTDIFHSPLGNQQFNHYPMKLPSKPLCDFLDMIYAEYSDCLENIYNLPERGTCPI
;
A
#
# COMPACT_ATOMS: atom_id res chain seq x y z
N ASN A 1 -28.87 -30.50 24.42
CA ASN A 1 -28.59 -30.33 22.97
C ASN A 1 -28.54 -28.88 22.49
N MET A 2 -29.55 -28.04 22.70
CA MET A 2 -29.58 -26.68 22.12
C MET A 2 -28.45 -25.74 22.61
N LEU A 3 -28.06 -25.85 23.89
CA LEU A 3 -26.97 -25.06 24.47
C LEU A 3 -25.59 -25.41 23.86
N ILE A 4 -25.37 -26.69 23.58
CA ILE A 4 -24.12 -27.18 22.98
C ILE A 4 -24.00 -26.67 21.55
N VAL A 5 -25.09 -26.72 20.78
CA VAL A 5 -25.14 -26.18 19.41
C VAL A 5 -24.85 -24.68 19.38
N LEU A 6 -25.43 -23.91 20.32
CA LEU A 6 -25.18 -22.47 20.42
C LEU A 6 -23.72 -22.17 20.77
N PHE A 7 -23.13 -22.93 21.69
CA PHE A 7 -21.73 -22.78 22.09
C PHE A 7 -20.77 -23.14 20.95
N SER A 8 -21.07 -24.21 20.21
CA SER A 8 -20.33 -24.59 19.01
C SER A 8 -20.41 -23.53 17.91
N LEU A 9 -21.59 -22.92 17.71
CA LEU A 9 -21.78 -21.85 16.73
C LEU A 9 -20.99 -20.58 17.11
N LEU A 10 -21.03 -20.18 18.39
CA LEU A 10 -20.27 -19.02 18.89
C LEU A 10 -18.76 -19.22 18.78
N LEU A 11 -18.27 -20.41 19.12
CA LEU A 11 -16.87 -20.77 18.93
C LEU A 11 -16.47 -20.72 17.46
N PHE A 12 -17.30 -21.26 16.57
CA PHE A 12 -17.04 -21.24 15.13
C PHE A 12 -16.96 -19.81 14.58
N VAL A 13 -17.90 -18.94 14.97
CA VAL A 13 -17.89 -17.52 14.59
C VAL A 13 -16.66 -16.80 15.14
N SER A 14 -16.24 -17.08 16.37
CA SER A 14 -15.06 -16.47 16.98
C SER A 14 -13.75 -16.85 16.28
N VAL A 15 -13.64 -18.08 15.78
CA VAL A 15 -12.45 -18.56 15.04
C VAL A 15 -12.36 -17.93 13.66
N THR A 16 -13.49 -17.59 13.03
CA THR A 16 -13.51 -16.94 11.71
C THR A 16 -13.11 -15.47 11.72
N LEU A 17 -13.01 -14.83 12.90
CA LEU A 17 -12.58 -13.43 13.05
C LEU A 17 -11.06 -13.29 13.16
N GLN A 18 -10.29 -14.06 12.39
CA GLN A 18 -8.86 -13.82 12.25
C GLN A 18 -8.66 -12.59 11.37
N LEU A 19 -8.42 -11.45 12.04
CA LEU A 19 -8.10 -10.18 11.39
C LEU A 19 -6.79 -10.33 10.61
N MET A 20 -6.79 -9.97 9.33
CA MET A 20 -5.56 -9.91 8.54
C MET A 20 -4.68 -8.80 9.11
N GLN A 21 -3.52 -9.17 9.66
CA GLN A 21 -2.54 -8.22 10.17
C GLN A 21 -1.55 -7.89 9.05
N ILE A 22 -1.51 -6.62 8.66
CA ILE A 22 -0.52 -6.08 7.71
C ILE A 22 0.50 -5.30 8.52
N ASP A 23 1.75 -5.75 8.49
CA ASP A 23 2.88 -5.02 9.08
C ASP A 23 3.84 -4.60 7.98
N PHE A 24 4.34 -3.37 8.08
CA PHE A 24 5.44 -2.89 7.25
C PHE A 24 6.76 -3.22 7.96
N GLU A 25 7.72 -3.78 7.22
CA GLU A 25 9.04 -4.09 7.76
C GLU A 25 10.09 -3.07 7.31
N ARG A 26 10.17 -2.82 6.00
CA ARG A 26 11.20 -1.97 5.41
C ARG A 26 10.70 -1.25 4.17
N LEU A 27 11.20 -0.04 3.97
CA LEU A 27 11.07 0.72 2.72
C LEU A 27 12.46 1.23 2.35
N GLU A 28 12.86 0.98 1.11
CA GLU A 28 14.15 1.42 0.59
C GLU A 28 14.00 1.88 -0.87
N GLN A 29 14.65 2.99 -1.18
CA GLN A 29 14.88 3.42 -2.55
C GLN A 29 16.15 2.75 -3.05
N LEU A 30 16.03 1.97 -4.13
CA LEU A 30 17.16 1.23 -4.70
C LEU A 30 17.85 2.00 -5.84
N ALA A 31 17.12 2.90 -6.50
CA ALA A 31 17.57 3.67 -7.66
C ALA A 31 16.75 4.97 -7.83
N GLY A 32 17.10 5.78 -8.83
CA GLY A 32 16.35 7.00 -9.18
C GLY A 32 16.52 8.15 -8.20
N PHE A 33 17.65 8.20 -7.49
CA PHE A 33 17.99 9.27 -6.54
C PHE A 33 18.15 10.65 -7.19
N ASP A 34 18.26 10.69 -8.51
CA ASP A 34 18.28 11.87 -9.37
C ASP A 34 16.87 12.35 -9.76
N ILE A 35 15.85 11.49 -9.62
CA ILE A 35 14.45 11.79 -9.96
C ILE A 35 13.71 12.29 -8.73
N TYR A 36 13.82 11.55 -7.63
CA TYR A 36 13.25 11.95 -6.34
C TYR A 36 14.15 11.48 -5.21
N ASN A 37 14.16 12.23 -4.12
CA ASN A 37 14.83 11.87 -2.89
C ASN A 37 13.79 11.49 -1.83
N SER A 38 14.05 10.43 -1.08
CA SER A 38 13.12 9.92 -0.08
C SER A 38 13.80 9.72 1.28
N SER A 39 13.16 10.24 2.32
CA SER A 39 13.52 9.98 3.72
C SER A 39 12.54 9.02 4.40
N LEU A 40 11.69 8.34 3.62
CA LEU A 40 10.65 7.45 4.14
C LEU A 40 11.24 6.31 4.96
N ARG A 41 10.64 6.09 6.12
CA ARG A 41 11.01 5.03 7.05
C ARG A 41 9.77 4.42 7.67
N VAL A 42 9.81 3.10 7.82
CA VAL A 42 8.86 2.37 8.63
C VAL A 42 9.12 2.66 10.11
N ARG A 43 8.09 3.08 10.84
CA ARG A 43 8.16 3.44 12.27
C ARG A 43 6.99 2.81 13.02
N LYS A 44 7.30 2.27 14.20
CA LYS A 44 6.27 1.82 15.15
C LYS A 44 5.63 3.03 15.81
N TYR A 45 4.33 3.25 15.58
CA TYR A 45 3.59 4.34 16.22
C TYR A 45 3.10 3.94 17.61
N ASN A 46 2.54 2.72 17.73
CA ASN A 46 2.15 2.16 19.02
C ASN A 46 2.32 0.62 19.00
N ARG A 47 1.79 -0.10 20.01
CA ARG A 47 1.95 -1.56 20.12
C ARG A 47 1.37 -2.34 18.93
N THR A 48 0.37 -1.81 18.23
CA THR A 48 -0.40 -2.48 17.17
C THR A 48 -0.44 -1.72 15.85
N ALA A 49 0.19 -0.55 15.76
CA ALA A 49 0.17 0.31 14.58
C ALA A 49 1.59 0.64 14.13
N VAL A 50 1.86 0.34 12.87
CA VAL A 50 3.06 0.72 12.14
C VAL A 50 2.67 1.80 11.14
N ALA A 51 3.48 2.85 11.06
CA ALA A 51 3.27 3.95 10.14
C ALA A 51 4.52 4.15 9.29
N ILE A 52 4.32 4.63 8.06
CA ILE A 52 5.40 5.10 7.21
C ILE A 52 5.53 6.61 7.46
N ASN A 53 6.73 7.05 7.84
CA ASN A 53 7.00 8.47 8.11
C ASN A 53 8.21 8.93 7.31
N GLY A 54 8.12 10.12 6.74
CA GLY A 54 9.19 10.80 6.02
C GLY A 54 8.63 11.67 4.90
N THR A 55 9.53 12.18 4.08
CA THR A 55 9.23 13.09 2.98
C THR A 55 9.77 12.51 1.68
N ILE A 56 8.99 12.66 0.60
CA ILE A 56 9.43 12.49 -0.77
C ILE A 56 9.60 13.89 -1.37
N GLU A 57 10.77 14.18 -1.93
CA GLU A 57 11.08 15.41 -2.62
C GLU A 57 11.36 15.10 -4.09
N LEU A 58 10.64 15.75 -5.00
CA LEU A 58 10.85 15.61 -6.44
C LEU A 58 11.99 16.54 -6.87
N MET A 59 12.99 15.98 -7.54
CA MET A 59 14.15 16.75 -8.03
C MET A 59 13.97 17.20 -9.47
N VAL A 60 13.08 16.54 -10.20
CA VAL A 60 12.69 16.85 -11.58
C VAL A 60 11.16 16.83 -11.69
N PRO A 61 10.57 17.66 -12.57
CA PRO A 61 9.14 17.62 -12.80
C PRO A 61 8.75 16.26 -13.39
N LEU A 62 7.71 15.64 -12.83
CA LEU A 62 7.21 14.38 -13.33
C LEU A 62 6.00 14.61 -14.24
N ASN A 63 6.02 13.98 -15.41
CA ASN A 63 5.02 14.17 -16.46
C ASN A 63 4.63 12.83 -17.11
N GLU A 64 3.88 12.86 -18.20
CA GLU A 64 3.44 11.66 -18.93
C GLU A 64 4.58 10.79 -19.50
N SER A 65 5.81 11.30 -19.57
CA SER A 65 6.95 10.48 -20.00
C SER A 65 7.42 9.48 -18.94
N VAL A 66 7.00 9.66 -17.68
CA VAL A 66 7.34 8.77 -16.57
C VAL A 66 6.29 7.68 -16.48
N MET A 67 6.71 6.42 -16.66
CA MET A 67 5.86 5.25 -16.48
C MET A 67 5.92 4.75 -15.04
N ILE A 68 4.75 4.62 -14.42
CA ILE A 68 4.57 3.99 -13.11
C ILE A 68 4.19 2.53 -13.34
N SER A 69 4.90 1.64 -12.65
CA SER A 69 4.63 0.20 -12.63
C SER A 69 4.78 -0.31 -11.19
N THR A 70 4.06 -1.37 -10.85
CA THR A 70 4.08 -1.93 -9.50
C THR A 70 4.01 -3.45 -9.58
N ASP A 71 5.02 -4.11 -9.02
CA ASP A 71 5.03 -5.56 -8.83
C ASP A 71 4.88 -5.88 -7.35
N ILE A 72 3.89 -6.70 -7.04
CA ILE A 72 3.64 -7.17 -5.67
C ILE A 72 3.98 -8.64 -5.62
N PHE A 73 4.68 -9.04 -4.57
CA PHE A 73 5.05 -10.43 -4.34
C PHE A 73 4.54 -10.89 -2.98
N HIS A 74 3.94 -12.07 -2.93
CA HIS A 74 3.34 -12.64 -1.73
C HIS A 74 3.94 -14.02 -1.42
N SER A 75 4.26 -14.25 -0.14
CA SER A 75 4.69 -15.55 0.38
C SER A 75 3.54 -16.16 1.20
N PRO A 76 2.79 -17.14 0.66
CA PRO A 76 1.66 -17.75 1.36
C PRO A 76 2.06 -18.50 2.64
N LEU A 77 3.32 -18.97 2.70
CA LEU A 77 3.85 -19.78 3.80
C LEU A 77 4.77 -18.97 4.74
N GLY A 78 4.97 -17.67 4.48
CA GLY A 78 5.86 -16.83 5.27
C GLY A 78 7.35 -17.25 5.21
N ASN A 79 7.74 -17.98 4.18
CA ASN A 79 9.13 -18.33 3.92
C ASN A 79 9.75 -17.38 2.87
N GLN A 80 11.03 -17.55 2.56
CA GLN A 80 11.76 -16.70 1.59
C GLN A 80 11.37 -16.95 0.13
N GLN A 81 10.26 -17.67 -0.15
CA GLN A 81 9.77 -17.88 -1.51
C GLN A 81 8.54 -16.99 -1.73
N PHE A 82 8.66 -16.09 -2.69
CA PHE A 82 7.61 -15.16 -3.02
C PHE A 82 7.10 -15.43 -4.43
N ASN A 83 5.78 -15.44 -4.59
CA ASN A 83 5.12 -15.55 -5.88
C ASN A 83 4.63 -14.17 -6.31
N HIS A 84 4.68 -13.89 -7.62
CA HIS A 84 4.07 -12.68 -8.16
C HIS A 84 2.57 -12.68 -7.86
N TYR A 85 2.10 -11.60 -7.25
CA TYR A 85 0.71 -11.42 -6.85
C TYR A 85 0.06 -10.41 -7.81
N PRO A 86 -0.89 -10.84 -8.64
CA PRO A 86 -1.52 -9.98 -9.63
C PRO A 86 -2.49 -9.01 -8.95
N MET A 87 -1.98 -7.83 -8.59
CA MET A 87 -2.76 -6.70 -8.09
C MET A 87 -3.38 -5.94 -9.28
N LYS A 88 -4.54 -5.30 -9.07
CA LYS A 88 -5.20 -4.44 -10.06
C LYS A 88 -4.56 -3.04 -10.16
N LEU A 89 -3.24 -2.99 -10.32
CA LEU A 89 -2.49 -1.75 -10.51
C LEU A 89 -1.80 -1.80 -11.88
N PRO A 90 -2.46 -1.30 -12.95
CA PRO A 90 -1.88 -1.35 -14.28
C PRO A 90 -0.69 -0.40 -14.40
N SER A 91 0.27 -0.77 -15.25
CA SER A 91 1.35 0.14 -15.62
C SER A 91 0.81 1.27 -16.48
N LYS A 92 0.99 2.51 -16.06
CA LYS A 92 0.45 3.71 -16.70
C LYS A 92 1.44 4.88 -16.65
N PRO A 93 1.38 5.83 -17.59
CA PRO A 93 2.01 7.14 -17.43
C PRO A 93 1.60 7.80 -16.11
N LEU A 94 2.47 8.61 -15.51
CA LEU A 94 2.22 9.17 -14.17
C LEU A 94 0.87 9.91 -14.07
N CYS A 95 0.55 10.79 -15.02
CA CYS A 95 -0.68 11.57 -14.97
C CYS A 95 -1.91 10.65 -15.01
N ASP A 96 -1.93 9.70 -15.94
CA ASP A 96 -2.98 8.68 -16.06
C ASP A 96 -3.08 7.78 -14.81
N PHE A 97 -1.93 7.48 -14.20
CA PHE A 97 -1.87 6.67 -12.99
C PHE A 97 -2.51 7.42 -11.81
N LEU A 98 -2.21 8.70 -11.64
CA LEU A 98 -2.81 9.51 -10.58
C LEU A 98 -4.31 9.70 -10.78
N ASP A 99 -4.76 9.93 -12.01
CA ASP A 99 -6.19 10.00 -12.32
C ASP A 99 -6.91 8.69 -11.99
N MET A 100 -6.29 7.53 -12.29
CA MET A 100 -6.81 6.22 -11.92
C MET A 100 -6.86 6.05 -10.40
N ILE A 101 -5.81 6.43 -9.67
CA ILE A 101 -5.76 6.34 -8.20
C ILE A 101 -6.86 7.21 -7.57
N TYR A 102 -7.08 8.43 -8.06
CA TYR A 102 -8.19 9.28 -7.61
C TYR A 102 -9.57 8.70 -7.94
N ALA A 103 -9.72 8.01 -9.07
CA ALA A 103 -11.00 7.46 -9.51
C ALA A 103 -11.37 6.13 -8.84
N GLU A 104 -10.37 5.26 -8.61
CA GLU A 104 -10.58 3.87 -8.17
C GLU A 104 -10.21 3.64 -6.70
N TYR A 105 -9.35 4.48 -6.12
CA TYR A 105 -8.77 4.28 -4.79
C TYR A 105 -8.83 5.53 -3.90
N SER A 106 -9.82 6.42 -4.09
CA SER A 106 -9.99 7.66 -3.32
C SER A 106 -9.94 7.46 -1.81
N ASP A 107 -10.55 6.39 -1.32
CA ASP A 107 -10.65 6.07 0.11
C ASP A 107 -9.27 5.77 0.73
N CYS A 108 -8.30 5.33 -0.08
CA CYS A 108 -6.94 5.10 0.36
C CYS A 108 -6.11 6.40 0.48
N LEU A 109 -6.60 7.51 -0.07
CA LEU A 109 -5.88 8.79 -0.14
C LEU A 109 -6.18 9.73 1.03
N GLU A 110 -7.14 9.40 1.89
CA GLU A 110 -7.59 10.26 3.00
C GLU A 110 -6.46 10.73 3.92
N ASN A 111 -5.40 9.92 4.06
CA ASN A 111 -4.26 10.21 4.94
C ASN A 111 -3.03 10.73 4.18
N ILE A 112 -3.19 11.15 2.92
CA ILE A 112 -2.12 11.75 2.10
C ILE A 112 -2.44 13.23 1.86
N TYR A 113 -1.92 14.09 2.73
CA TYR A 113 -2.32 15.51 2.76
C TYR A 113 -1.69 16.39 1.68
N ASN A 114 -0.56 15.96 1.09
CA ASN A 114 0.20 16.75 0.10
C ASN A 114 0.21 16.11 -1.29
N LEU A 115 -0.84 15.34 -1.62
CA LEU A 115 -0.97 14.79 -2.96
C LEU A 115 -1.42 15.90 -3.93
N PRO A 116 -0.86 15.99 -5.15
CA PRO A 116 -1.27 16.98 -6.14
C PRO A 116 -2.75 16.85 -6.47
N GLU A 117 -3.48 17.97 -6.56
CA GLU A 117 -4.91 17.93 -6.89
C GLU A 117 -5.15 17.17 -8.21
N ARG A 118 -6.28 16.47 -8.30
CA ARG A 118 -6.65 15.72 -9.51
C ARG A 118 -6.62 16.64 -10.74
N GLY A 119 -5.96 16.17 -11.80
CA GLY A 119 -5.74 16.95 -13.03
C GLY A 119 -4.51 17.87 -13.00
N THR A 120 -3.76 17.90 -11.89
CA THR A 120 -2.47 18.62 -11.82
C THR A 120 -1.37 17.75 -12.42
N CYS A 121 -1.02 18.03 -13.67
CA CYS A 121 0.16 17.45 -14.33
C CYS A 121 0.78 18.48 -15.29
N PRO A 122 2.11 18.57 -15.42
CA PRO A 122 3.13 17.87 -14.63
C PRO A 122 3.14 18.28 -13.15
N ILE A 123 3.80 17.46 -12.32
CA ILE A 123 3.94 17.64 -10.87
C ILE A 123 5.37 18.06 -10.54
#